data_AF-X8JVE5-F1
#
_entry.id   AF-X8JVE5-F1
#
_cell.length_a   1.000
_cell.length_b   1.000
_cell.length_c   1.000
_cell.angle_alpha   90.00
_cell.angle_beta   90.00
_cell.angle_gamma   90.00
#
_symmetry.space_group_name_H-M   'P 1'
#
loop_
_entity.id
_entity.type
_entity.pdbx_description
1 polymer ?
#
loop_
_entity_poly.entity_id
_entity_poly.type
_entity_poly.pdbx_seq_one_letter_code
_entity_poly.pdbx_strand_id
1 'polypeptide(L)'
;MDSLESDDMYAAVKSFEEGEVIENSAEVLEEEGRLRSEDCPPGHSGPPDNFDDDLSDLEVYEQPGDSISPQPSQRTPGSEPNNTLNCVQKVHEIAVHITSSAKRRKRMRNIIRALKLEPRAVIKSVRVRWNSILAEIRRALLLKPAFNQYVATLDEGKTGKQQTAARALKKKLTIKDEEWDIMDELVKILEYFESATRAFSVRGRTSLHSVLSTYALLRSKLFEARNRLSALFESEDPFGIIEALAAGERKLEKYFEMAKDNDLTLIASILHPGMRLAHFRDTKRWGSSGPLLTERGQKLLEFLYEDYRLDSQETMSPAGQSTELPGTLPAQKSWLDSLLDSPSETINFALYPEELRDYFDGRYRYNDKLNEIVLGARDPFPGP
;
A
#
# COMPACT_ATOMS: atom_id res chain seq x y z
N MET A 1 30.60 -9.87 1.91
CA MET A 1 30.98 -9.03 0.74
C MET A 1 29.69 -8.41 0.25
N ASP A 2 29.07 -7.54 1.05
CA ASP A 2 27.61 -7.34 0.96
C ASP A 2 27.25 -5.91 0.52
N SER A 3 28.23 -5.16 0.03
CA SER A 3 28.09 -3.74 -0.29
C SER A 3 27.56 -3.46 -1.70
N LEU A 4 27.56 -4.45 -2.61
CA LEU A 4 27.20 -4.23 -4.02
C LEU A 4 25.71 -4.41 -4.30
N GLU A 5 25.01 -5.31 -3.59
CA GLU A 5 23.56 -5.48 -3.75
C GLU A 5 22.74 -4.29 -3.21
N SER A 6 23.31 -3.53 -2.26
CA SER A 6 22.68 -2.34 -1.69
C SER A 6 22.61 -1.18 -2.67
N ASP A 7 23.68 -0.92 -3.43
CA ASP A 7 23.76 0.24 -4.32
C ASP A 7 22.87 0.08 -5.56
N ASP A 8 22.80 -1.10 -6.16
CA ASP A 8 21.86 -1.38 -7.26
C ASP A 8 20.39 -1.24 -6.82
N MET A 9 20.07 -1.65 -5.58
CA MET A 9 18.73 -1.50 -5.02
C MET A 9 18.35 -0.03 -4.82
N TYR A 10 19.27 0.80 -4.31
CA TYR A 10 19.05 2.24 -4.16
C TYR A 10 19.05 3.01 -5.49
N ALA A 11 19.85 2.57 -6.47
CA ALA A 11 19.84 3.12 -7.83
C ALA A 11 18.50 2.86 -8.52
N ALA A 12 17.94 1.65 -8.37
CA ALA A 12 16.61 1.31 -8.88
C ALA A 12 15.50 2.14 -8.21
N VAL A 13 15.59 2.43 -6.91
CA VAL A 13 14.61 3.30 -6.21
C VAL A 13 14.66 4.76 -6.72
N LYS A 14 15.83 5.24 -7.15
CA LYS A 14 16.02 6.63 -7.62
C LYS A 14 15.47 6.94 -9.02
N SER A 15 15.09 5.94 -9.82
CA SER A 15 14.57 6.16 -11.18
C SER A 15 13.05 6.35 -11.25
N PHE A 16 12.33 6.23 -10.13
CA PHE A 16 10.88 6.38 -10.07
C PHE A 16 10.45 7.80 -9.67
N GLU A 17 9.36 8.30 -10.27
CA GLU A 17 8.76 9.57 -9.87
C GLU A 17 8.00 9.42 -8.53
N GLU A 18 8.24 10.34 -7.59
CA GLU A 18 7.59 10.31 -6.28
C GLU A 18 6.08 10.54 -6.38
N GLY A 19 5.29 9.63 -5.81
CA GLY A 19 3.83 9.64 -5.91
C GLY A 19 3.28 9.01 -7.20
N GLU A 20 4.12 8.49 -8.09
CA GLU A 20 3.69 7.80 -9.31
C GLU A 20 2.83 6.56 -8.98
N VAL A 21 1.61 6.58 -9.52
CA VAL A 21 0.67 5.45 -9.52
C VAL A 21 1.18 4.39 -10.48
N ILE A 22 1.41 3.17 -9.98
CA ILE A 22 2.05 2.09 -10.75
C ILE A 22 1.20 1.69 -11.96
N GLU A 23 -0.12 1.69 -11.79
CA GLU A 23 -1.09 1.44 -12.86
C GLU A 23 -1.07 2.50 -13.97
N ASN A 24 -0.42 3.65 -13.73
CA ASN A 24 -0.25 4.77 -14.66
C ASN A 24 1.22 5.01 -15.04
N SER A 25 2.14 4.07 -14.76
CA SER A 25 3.56 4.29 -15.07
C SER A 25 3.80 4.35 -16.58
N ALA A 26 4.86 5.02 -17.00
CA ALA A 26 5.17 5.20 -18.42
C ALA A 26 5.25 3.87 -19.20
N GLU A 27 5.84 2.82 -18.60
CA GLU A 27 5.91 1.47 -19.19
C GLU A 27 4.52 0.82 -19.35
N VAL A 28 3.67 0.94 -18.33
CA VAL A 28 2.30 0.38 -18.36
C VAL A 28 1.44 1.12 -19.37
N LEU A 29 1.53 2.45 -19.43
CA LEU A 29 0.82 3.28 -20.40
C LEU A 29 1.33 3.05 -21.84
N GLU A 30 2.62 2.79 -22.05
CA GLU A 30 3.15 2.43 -23.37
C GLU A 30 2.65 1.05 -23.80
N GLU A 31 2.64 0.04 -22.93
CA GLU A 31 2.09 -1.28 -23.27
C GLU A 31 0.56 -1.23 -23.48
N GLU A 32 -0.20 -0.42 -22.72
CA GLU A 32 -1.61 -0.12 -23.00
C GLU A 32 -1.80 0.62 -24.35
N GLY A 33 -0.89 1.53 -24.70
CA GLY A 33 -0.87 2.23 -25.99
C GLY A 33 -0.63 1.26 -27.15
N ARG A 34 0.30 0.31 -27.01
CA ARG A 34 0.55 -0.78 -27.99
C ARG A 34 -0.65 -1.71 -28.10
N LEU A 35 -1.28 -2.04 -26.98
CA LEU A 35 -2.53 -2.84 -26.92
C LEU A 35 -3.68 -2.21 -27.70
N ARG A 36 -3.82 -0.87 -27.66
CA ARG A 36 -4.84 -0.10 -28.38
C ARG A 36 -4.47 0.16 -29.85
N SER A 37 -3.20 0.42 -30.16
CA SER A 37 -2.75 0.74 -31.53
C SER A 37 -2.59 -0.47 -32.44
N GLU A 38 -2.58 -1.69 -31.89
CA GLU A 38 -2.67 -2.93 -32.67
C GLU A 38 -4.05 -3.13 -33.37
N ASP A 39 -5.05 -2.25 -33.12
CA ASP A 39 -5.97 -1.55 -34.07
C ASP A 39 -6.52 -2.22 -35.36
N CYS A 40 -5.64 -2.92 -36.09
CA CYS A 40 -5.80 -3.26 -37.50
C CYS A 40 -6.38 -4.68 -37.64
N PRO A 41 -7.48 -4.87 -38.41
CA PRO A 41 -8.15 -6.16 -38.47
C PRO A 41 -7.24 -7.22 -39.11
N PRO A 42 -7.00 -8.38 -38.47
CA PRO A 42 -6.26 -9.47 -39.09
C PRO A 42 -7.11 -10.10 -40.19
N GLY A 43 -6.84 -9.69 -41.43
CA GLY A 43 -7.26 -10.43 -42.61
C GLY A 43 -6.68 -11.84 -42.58
N HIS A 44 -7.56 -12.82 -42.79
CA HIS A 44 -7.32 -14.26 -42.83
C HIS A 44 -6.94 -15.00 -41.54
N SER A 45 -7.75 -16.02 -41.28
CA SER A 45 -7.47 -17.18 -40.44
C SER A 45 -6.21 -17.92 -40.92
N GLY A 46 -5.09 -17.70 -40.23
CA GLY A 46 -3.98 -18.65 -40.23
C GLY A 46 -4.32 -19.90 -39.41
N PRO A 47 -3.65 -21.04 -39.64
CA PRO A 47 -3.76 -22.21 -38.77
C PRO A 47 -3.23 -21.87 -37.36
N PRO A 48 -3.58 -22.64 -36.33
CA PRO A 48 -3.04 -22.43 -34.99
C PRO A 48 -1.51 -22.56 -35.03
N ASP A 49 -0.80 -21.48 -34.68
CA ASP A 49 0.64 -21.49 -34.45
C ASP A 49 0.94 -22.58 -33.41
N ASN A 50 1.73 -23.59 -33.77
CA ASN A 50 2.16 -24.59 -32.79
C ASN A 50 3.05 -23.89 -31.75
N PHE A 51 2.52 -23.74 -30.54
CA PHE A 51 3.16 -23.00 -29.45
C PHE A 51 4.22 -23.87 -28.75
N ASP A 52 5.30 -24.20 -29.47
CA ASP A 52 6.57 -24.55 -28.84
C ASP A 52 7.03 -23.34 -28.00
N ASP A 53 6.90 -23.47 -26.68
CA ASP A 53 7.15 -22.42 -25.71
C ASP A 53 7.94 -23.08 -24.59
N ASP A 54 9.21 -22.68 -24.45
CA ASP A 54 10.17 -23.39 -23.59
C ASP A 54 9.77 -23.23 -22.12
N LEU A 55 9.53 -24.37 -21.47
CA LEU A 55 9.10 -24.43 -20.06
C LEU A 55 10.28 -24.61 -19.11
N SER A 56 11.52 -24.65 -19.61
CA SER A 56 12.73 -24.79 -18.77
C SER A 56 13.06 -23.55 -17.95
N ASP A 57 12.65 -22.35 -18.41
CA ASP A 57 12.89 -21.06 -17.75
C ASP A 57 12.10 -20.84 -16.43
N LEU A 58 11.27 -21.80 -15.99
CA LEU A 58 10.62 -21.73 -14.69
C LEU A 58 11.45 -22.45 -13.61
N GLU A 59 12.68 -21.97 -13.40
CA GLU A 59 13.26 -22.08 -12.06
C GLU A 59 12.26 -21.43 -11.09
N VAL A 60 11.90 -22.16 -10.04
CA VAL A 60 11.04 -21.62 -9.00
C VAL A 60 11.75 -20.39 -8.46
N TYR A 61 11.08 -19.23 -8.51
CA TYR A 61 11.56 -18.06 -7.78
C TYR A 61 11.29 -18.33 -6.29
N GLU A 62 12.09 -19.22 -5.70
CA GLU A 62 12.18 -19.40 -4.27
C GLU A 62 12.59 -18.05 -3.72
N GLN A 63 11.61 -17.32 -3.18
CA GLN A 63 11.91 -16.18 -2.33
C GLN A 63 12.84 -16.71 -1.24
N PRO A 64 14.12 -16.26 -1.18
CA PRO A 64 14.96 -16.62 -0.07
C PRO A 64 14.25 -16.10 1.17
N GLY A 65 13.98 -16.99 2.12
CA GLY A 65 13.17 -16.68 3.29
C GLY A 65 13.89 -15.72 4.22
N ASP A 66 13.88 -14.42 3.89
CA ASP A 66 14.36 -13.33 4.75
C ASP A 66 13.44 -13.22 5.97
N SER A 67 13.78 -14.10 6.91
CA SER A 67 13.35 -14.09 8.30
C SER A 67 13.80 -12.77 8.93
N ILE A 68 12.92 -11.76 8.92
CA ILE A 68 13.06 -10.64 9.85
C ILE A 68 12.73 -11.19 11.24
N SER A 69 13.80 -11.67 11.90
CA SER A 69 13.83 -12.53 13.08
C SER A 69 12.65 -12.50 14.06
N PRO A 70 12.12 -13.69 14.38
CA PRO A 70 11.83 -14.09 15.74
C PRO A 70 12.87 -15.11 16.26
N GLN A 71 13.24 -15.00 17.54
CA GLN A 71 14.14 -15.94 18.21
C GLN A 71 13.54 -17.36 18.35
N PRO A 72 14.33 -18.40 18.65
CA PRO A 72 13.99 -19.77 18.30
C PRO A 72 12.89 -20.37 19.20
N SER A 73 11.74 -20.64 18.60
CA SER A 73 10.79 -21.64 19.10
C SER A 73 11.10 -23.01 18.49
N GLN A 74 10.92 -24.07 19.29
CA GLN A 74 11.45 -25.40 19.00
C GLN A 74 10.74 -26.05 17.80
N ARG A 75 11.54 -26.62 16.86
CA ARG A 75 11.01 -27.37 15.72
C ARG A 75 10.47 -28.73 16.17
N THR A 76 9.21 -29.01 15.89
CA THR A 76 8.69 -30.38 15.78
C THR A 76 9.11 -30.97 14.42
N PRO A 77 9.77 -32.15 14.37
CA PRO A 77 10.12 -32.80 13.11
C PRO A 77 8.93 -33.61 12.58
N GLY A 78 8.47 -33.35 11.34
CA GLY A 78 7.47 -34.21 10.70
C GLY A 78 6.62 -33.63 9.55
N SER A 79 6.66 -32.33 9.27
CA SER A 79 5.93 -31.76 8.12
C SER A 79 6.85 -31.66 6.90
N GLU A 80 6.46 -32.30 5.79
CA GLU A 80 6.99 -31.94 4.48
C GLU A 80 6.59 -30.49 4.13
N PRO A 81 7.41 -29.74 3.35
CA PRO A 81 7.05 -28.42 2.87
C PRO A 81 5.95 -28.54 1.82
N ASN A 82 4.74 -28.16 2.19
CA ASN A 82 3.58 -28.23 1.31
C ASN A 82 3.72 -27.17 0.19
N ASN A 83 4.26 -27.57 -0.97
CA ASN A 83 4.65 -26.72 -2.11
C ASN A 83 3.45 -26.18 -2.91
N THR A 84 2.44 -25.66 -2.20
CA THR A 84 1.22 -25.10 -2.75
C THR A 84 1.29 -23.58 -2.66
N LEU A 85 1.24 -22.91 -3.82
CA LEU A 85 1.24 -21.45 -3.89
C LEU A 85 -0.08 -20.87 -3.34
N ASN A 86 0.00 -19.76 -2.62
CA ASN A 86 -1.16 -18.95 -2.27
C ASN A 86 -1.68 -18.14 -3.48
N CYS A 87 -2.86 -17.55 -3.35
CA CYS A 87 -3.53 -16.80 -4.43
C CYS A 87 -2.67 -15.65 -5.01
N VAL A 88 -2.00 -14.86 -4.16
CA VAL A 88 -1.11 -13.77 -4.58
C VAL A 88 0.12 -14.31 -5.32
N GLN A 89 0.73 -15.39 -4.82
CA GLN A 89 1.85 -16.05 -5.49
C GLN A 89 1.46 -16.62 -6.86
N LYS A 90 0.26 -17.22 -6.98
CA LYS A 90 -0.25 -17.70 -8.29
C LYS A 90 -0.40 -16.55 -9.28
N VAL A 91 -0.98 -15.41 -8.87
CA VAL A 91 -1.09 -14.21 -9.72
C VAL A 91 0.29 -13.73 -10.16
N HIS A 92 1.24 -13.62 -9.23
CA HIS A 92 2.60 -13.19 -9.53
C HIS A 92 3.30 -14.12 -10.52
N GLU A 93 3.26 -15.43 -10.30
CA GLU A 93 3.85 -16.43 -11.21
C GLU A 93 3.22 -16.39 -12.61
N ILE A 94 1.90 -16.16 -12.71
CA ILE A 94 1.22 -15.95 -14.00
C ILE A 94 1.71 -14.65 -14.67
N ALA A 95 1.82 -13.55 -13.93
CA ALA A 95 2.29 -12.27 -14.45
C ALA A 95 3.76 -12.33 -14.91
N VAL A 96 4.65 -12.96 -14.11
CA VAL A 96 6.04 -13.29 -14.46
C VAL A 96 6.07 -14.12 -15.75
N HIS A 97 5.32 -15.22 -15.80
CA HIS A 97 5.30 -16.11 -16.96
C HIS A 97 4.77 -15.41 -18.22
N ILE A 98 3.74 -14.56 -18.12
CA ILE A 98 3.23 -13.77 -19.26
C ILE A 98 4.28 -12.78 -19.76
N THR A 99 4.91 -12.05 -18.84
CA THR A 99 5.82 -10.93 -19.18
C THR A 99 7.20 -11.39 -19.65
N SER A 100 7.62 -12.62 -19.32
CA SER A 100 8.97 -13.13 -19.63
C SER A 100 9.32 -13.18 -21.13
N SER A 101 8.33 -13.25 -22.03
CA SER A 101 8.60 -13.24 -23.48
C SER A 101 7.59 -12.42 -24.29
N ALA A 102 8.04 -11.87 -25.42
CA ALA A 102 7.17 -11.16 -26.35
C ALA A 102 6.07 -12.06 -26.95
N LYS A 103 6.36 -13.36 -27.12
CA LYS A 103 5.40 -14.39 -27.59
C LYS A 103 4.26 -14.58 -26.58
N ARG A 104 4.59 -14.70 -25.29
CA ARG A 104 3.62 -14.85 -24.19
C ARG A 104 2.80 -13.58 -23.96
N ARG A 105 3.41 -12.40 -24.04
CA ARG A 105 2.68 -11.12 -24.07
C ARG A 105 1.71 -11.03 -25.25
N LYS A 106 2.14 -11.34 -26.49
CA LYS A 106 1.25 -11.35 -27.67
C LYS A 106 0.07 -12.33 -27.50
N ARG A 107 0.31 -13.51 -26.93
CA ARG A 107 -0.74 -14.49 -26.58
C ARG A 107 -1.75 -13.92 -25.59
N MET A 108 -1.29 -13.24 -24.53
CA MET A 108 -2.18 -12.58 -23.57
C MET A 108 -2.98 -11.44 -24.21
N ARG A 109 -2.37 -10.60 -25.07
CA ARG A 109 -3.10 -9.58 -25.84
C ARG A 109 -4.20 -10.18 -26.72
N ASN A 110 -3.93 -11.31 -27.38
CA ASN A 110 -4.92 -12.03 -28.18
C ASN A 110 -6.10 -12.53 -27.33
N ILE A 111 -5.84 -13.04 -26.12
CA ILE A 111 -6.87 -13.48 -25.17
C ILE A 111 -7.73 -12.30 -24.71
N ILE A 112 -7.10 -11.20 -24.29
CA ILE A 112 -7.79 -9.95 -23.87
C ILE A 112 -8.73 -9.44 -24.98
N ARG A 113 -8.26 -9.40 -26.24
CA ARG A 113 -9.07 -9.02 -27.40
C ARG A 113 -10.20 -10.01 -27.69
N ALA A 114 -9.94 -11.32 -27.64
CA ALA A 114 -10.97 -12.36 -27.87
C ALA A 114 -12.09 -12.32 -26.82
N LEU A 115 -11.76 -12.01 -25.56
CA LEU A 115 -12.71 -11.83 -24.46
C LEU A 115 -13.38 -10.44 -24.43
N LYS A 116 -12.99 -9.52 -25.33
CA LYS A 116 -13.48 -8.13 -25.40
C LYS A 116 -13.32 -7.35 -24.08
N LEU A 117 -12.27 -7.63 -23.33
CA LEU A 117 -11.93 -6.88 -22.12
C LEU A 117 -11.31 -5.52 -22.49
N GLU A 118 -11.25 -4.58 -21.54
CA GLU A 118 -10.47 -3.35 -21.74
C GLU A 118 -9.01 -3.70 -22.08
N PRO A 119 -8.37 -3.02 -23.07
CA PRO A 119 -6.98 -3.26 -23.42
C PRO A 119 -6.03 -2.77 -22.31
N ARG A 120 -5.77 -3.63 -21.32
CA ARG A 120 -4.94 -3.37 -20.14
C ARG A 120 -3.69 -4.24 -20.16
N ALA A 121 -2.51 -3.63 -19.97
CA ALA A 121 -1.25 -4.34 -19.83
C ALA A 121 -1.23 -5.22 -18.56
N VAL A 122 -0.50 -6.32 -18.56
CA VAL A 122 -0.27 -7.11 -17.34
C VAL A 122 0.84 -6.44 -16.53
N ILE A 123 0.54 -6.08 -15.29
CA ILE A 123 1.52 -5.54 -14.35
C ILE A 123 2.19 -6.72 -13.63
N LYS A 124 3.51 -6.72 -13.59
CA LYS A 124 4.32 -7.63 -12.75
C LYS A 124 4.84 -6.82 -11.55
N SER A 125 4.70 -7.33 -10.33
CA SER A 125 5.23 -6.65 -9.15
C SER A 125 6.77 -6.72 -9.07
N VAL A 126 7.37 -5.80 -8.31
CA VAL A 126 8.82 -5.61 -8.22
C VAL A 126 9.20 -5.40 -6.74
N ARG A 127 10.14 -6.22 -6.23
CA ARG A 127 10.56 -6.28 -4.82
C ARG A 127 10.83 -4.89 -4.19
N VAL A 128 11.44 -3.98 -4.93
CA VAL A 128 11.85 -2.65 -4.41
C VAL A 128 10.71 -1.64 -4.31
N ARG A 129 9.56 -1.87 -4.97
CA ARG A 129 8.47 -0.89 -5.05
C ARG A 129 7.26 -1.37 -4.25
N TRP A 130 7.10 -0.82 -3.05
CA TRP A 130 6.22 -1.36 -2.00
C TRP A 130 4.74 -1.54 -2.39
N ASN A 131 4.19 -0.68 -3.26
CA ASN A 131 2.80 -0.78 -3.73
C ASN A 131 2.61 -1.68 -4.97
N SER A 132 3.68 -2.27 -5.52
CA SER A 132 3.61 -2.99 -6.80
C SER A 132 2.81 -4.28 -6.75
N ILE A 133 2.78 -4.96 -5.60
CA ILE A 133 1.94 -6.15 -5.38
C ILE A 133 0.45 -5.76 -5.42
N LEU A 134 0.07 -4.64 -4.82
CA LEU A 134 -1.33 -4.16 -4.86
C LEU A 134 -1.77 -3.82 -6.29
N ALA A 135 -0.91 -3.12 -7.04
CA ALA A 135 -1.15 -2.80 -8.45
C ALA A 135 -1.26 -4.05 -9.34
N GLU A 136 -0.40 -5.06 -9.11
CA GLU A 136 -0.45 -6.37 -9.77
C GLU A 136 -1.77 -7.11 -9.48
N ILE A 137 -2.19 -7.19 -8.21
CA ILE A 137 -3.45 -7.85 -7.81
C ILE A 137 -4.65 -7.12 -8.42
N ARG A 138 -4.74 -5.78 -8.29
CA ARG A 138 -5.82 -4.99 -8.91
C ARG A 138 -5.89 -5.22 -10.42
N ARG A 139 -4.74 -5.24 -11.09
CA ARG A 139 -4.68 -5.49 -12.54
C ARG A 139 -5.11 -6.91 -12.90
N ALA A 140 -4.72 -7.90 -12.10
CA ALA A 140 -5.12 -9.29 -12.29
C ALA A 140 -6.63 -9.49 -12.07
N LEU A 141 -7.25 -8.79 -11.11
CA LEU A 141 -8.71 -8.80 -10.90
C LEU A 141 -9.47 -8.24 -12.11
N LEU A 142 -9.05 -7.07 -12.64
CA LEU A 142 -9.61 -6.50 -13.88
C LEU A 142 -9.46 -7.44 -15.08
N LEU A 143 -8.41 -8.27 -15.09
CA LEU A 143 -8.10 -9.23 -16.14
C LEU A 143 -8.45 -10.69 -15.74
N LYS A 144 -9.25 -10.93 -14.69
CA LYS A 144 -9.56 -12.27 -14.16
C LYS A 144 -9.97 -13.27 -15.25
N PRO A 145 -10.87 -12.94 -16.20
CA PRO A 145 -11.23 -13.85 -17.30
C PRO A 145 -10.04 -14.20 -18.21
N ALA A 146 -9.16 -13.23 -18.50
CA ALA A 146 -7.98 -13.44 -19.33
C ALA A 146 -6.89 -14.24 -18.60
N PHE A 147 -6.68 -14.02 -17.29
CA PHE A 147 -5.77 -14.85 -16.47
C PHE A 147 -6.24 -16.30 -16.44
N ASN A 148 -7.53 -16.53 -16.15
CA ASN A 148 -8.12 -17.87 -16.14
C ASN A 148 -8.01 -18.56 -17.51
N GLN A 149 -8.32 -17.87 -18.61
CA GLN A 149 -8.15 -18.43 -19.96
C GLN A 149 -6.67 -18.68 -20.29
N TYR A 150 -5.75 -17.78 -19.93
CA TYR A 150 -4.32 -17.94 -20.19
C TYR A 150 -3.75 -19.21 -19.55
N VAL A 151 -4.14 -19.50 -18.30
CA VAL A 151 -3.76 -20.71 -17.56
C VAL A 151 -4.47 -21.95 -18.12
N ALA A 152 -5.77 -21.86 -18.41
CA ALA A 152 -6.55 -22.98 -18.96
C ALA A 152 -6.02 -23.51 -20.30
N THR A 153 -5.32 -22.67 -21.06
CA THR A 153 -4.81 -22.97 -22.41
C THR A 153 -3.30 -23.35 -22.43
N LEU A 154 -2.62 -23.42 -21.27
CA LEU A 154 -1.15 -23.62 -21.19
C LEU A 154 -0.61 -24.92 -21.80
N ASP A 155 -1.45 -25.96 -21.84
CA ASP A 155 -1.16 -27.31 -22.35
C ASP A 155 -1.66 -27.56 -23.79
N GLU A 156 -2.27 -26.57 -24.43
CA GLU A 156 -2.67 -26.61 -25.84
C GLU A 156 -1.45 -26.62 -26.77
N GLY A 157 -1.53 -27.38 -27.85
CA GLY A 157 -0.45 -27.52 -28.85
C GLY A 157 0.80 -28.28 -28.40
N LYS A 158 0.97 -28.55 -27.09
CA LYS A 158 2.14 -29.23 -26.53
C LYS A 158 1.99 -30.74 -26.54
N THR A 159 3.09 -31.45 -26.80
CA THR A 159 3.13 -32.93 -26.85
C THR A 159 4.25 -33.50 -25.98
N GLY A 160 4.15 -34.80 -25.66
CA GLY A 160 5.19 -35.52 -24.90
C GLY A 160 5.53 -34.87 -23.55
N LYS A 161 6.83 -34.74 -23.24
CA LYS A 161 7.33 -34.22 -21.96
C LYS A 161 6.85 -32.79 -21.67
N GLN A 162 6.79 -31.93 -22.69
CA GLN A 162 6.31 -30.55 -22.56
C GLN A 162 4.83 -30.51 -22.14
N GLN A 163 4.00 -31.44 -22.62
CA GLN A 163 2.59 -31.50 -22.24
C GLN A 163 2.42 -31.86 -20.75
N THR A 164 3.22 -32.80 -20.24
CA THR A 164 3.21 -33.16 -18.81
C THR A 164 3.64 -31.97 -17.94
N ALA A 165 4.71 -31.27 -18.33
CA ALA A 165 5.15 -30.06 -17.63
C ALA A 165 4.09 -28.94 -17.66
N ALA A 166 3.47 -28.70 -18.82
CA ALA A 166 2.39 -27.71 -18.98
C ALA A 166 1.16 -28.04 -18.12
N ARG A 167 0.77 -29.32 -18.03
CA ARG A 167 -0.34 -29.76 -17.16
C ARG A 167 -0.02 -29.61 -15.67
N ALA A 168 1.22 -29.90 -15.28
CA ALA A 168 1.67 -29.66 -13.90
C ALA A 168 1.65 -28.16 -13.55
N LEU A 169 2.15 -27.32 -14.45
CA LEU A 169 2.13 -25.86 -14.30
C LEU A 169 0.70 -25.31 -14.25
N LYS A 170 -0.17 -25.74 -15.17
CA LYS A 170 -1.61 -25.42 -15.17
C LYS A 170 -2.26 -25.78 -13.84
N LYS A 171 -2.02 -26.99 -13.32
CA LYS A 171 -2.53 -27.40 -11.99
C LYS A 171 -2.01 -26.51 -10.85
N LYS A 172 -0.74 -26.09 -10.88
CA LYS A 172 -0.12 -25.21 -9.88
C LYS A 172 -0.70 -23.79 -9.91
N LEU A 173 -0.95 -23.26 -11.12
CA LEU A 173 -1.37 -21.87 -11.37
C LEU A 173 -2.89 -21.67 -11.49
N THR A 174 -3.71 -22.72 -11.48
CA THR A 174 -5.18 -22.53 -11.45
C THR A 174 -5.59 -21.81 -10.16
N ILE A 175 -6.23 -20.64 -10.34
CA ILE A 175 -6.83 -19.84 -9.27
C ILE A 175 -8.33 -20.13 -9.28
N LYS A 176 -8.87 -20.60 -8.15
CA LYS A 176 -10.31 -20.84 -7.98
C LYS A 176 -11.07 -19.54 -7.76
N ASP A 177 -12.40 -19.56 -7.92
CA ASP A 177 -13.22 -18.36 -7.69
C ASP A 177 -13.12 -17.84 -6.25
N GLU A 178 -13.07 -18.72 -5.25
CA GLU A 178 -12.91 -18.33 -3.85
C GLU A 178 -11.53 -17.67 -3.59
N GLU A 179 -10.49 -18.08 -4.33
CA GLU A 179 -9.16 -17.45 -4.27
C GLU A 179 -9.17 -16.04 -4.90
N TRP A 180 -9.99 -15.82 -5.92
CA TRP A 180 -10.21 -14.49 -6.50
C TRP A 180 -10.97 -13.57 -5.54
N ASP A 181 -11.99 -14.08 -4.85
CA ASP A 181 -12.77 -13.32 -3.86
C ASP A 181 -11.88 -12.90 -2.67
N ILE A 182 -10.99 -13.78 -2.22
CA ILE A 182 -9.94 -13.46 -1.22
C ILE A 182 -9.00 -12.34 -1.69
N MET A 183 -8.65 -12.29 -2.98
CA MET A 183 -7.79 -11.23 -3.50
C MET A 183 -8.52 -9.89 -3.61
N ASP A 184 -9.81 -9.87 -3.91
CA ASP A 184 -10.64 -8.66 -3.85
C ASP A 184 -10.75 -8.11 -2.41
N GLU A 185 -10.92 -9.00 -1.44
CA GLU A 185 -10.87 -8.65 -0.01
C GLU A 185 -9.51 -8.12 0.43
N LEU A 186 -8.41 -8.72 -0.05
CA LEU A 186 -7.05 -8.24 0.23
C LEU A 186 -6.80 -6.85 -0.38
N VAL A 187 -7.32 -6.56 -1.59
CA VAL A 187 -7.25 -5.21 -2.18
C VAL A 187 -7.92 -4.20 -1.26
N LYS A 188 -9.18 -4.42 -0.86
CA LYS A 188 -9.95 -3.53 0.04
C LYS A 188 -9.21 -3.19 1.34
N ILE A 189 -8.45 -4.14 1.89
CA ILE A 189 -7.66 -3.96 3.11
C ILE A 189 -6.40 -3.14 2.83
N LEU A 190 -5.70 -3.40 1.72
CA LEU A 190 -4.45 -2.73 1.37
C LEU A 190 -4.66 -1.30 0.82
N GLU A 191 -5.86 -0.93 0.34
CA GLU A 191 -6.13 0.43 -0.14
C GLU A 191 -5.90 1.50 0.94
N TYR A 192 -6.16 1.18 2.22
CA TYR A 192 -5.86 2.08 3.34
C TYR A 192 -4.36 2.35 3.51
N PHE A 193 -3.53 1.31 3.34
CA PHE A 193 -2.07 1.41 3.43
C PHE A 193 -1.50 2.19 2.23
N GLU A 194 -2.03 1.95 1.04
CA GLU A 194 -1.64 2.71 -0.16
C GLU A 194 -2.04 4.18 -0.03
N SER A 195 -3.26 4.47 0.44
CA SER A 195 -3.75 5.84 0.65
C SER A 195 -2.88 6.60 1.66
N ALA A 196 -2.53 5.95 2.77
CA ALA A 196 -1.57 6.48 3.74
C ALA A 196 -0.20 6.72 3.07
N THR A 197 0.37 5.73 2.38
CA THR A 197 1.67 5.86 1.70
C THR A 197 1.70 7.05 0.74
N ARG A 198 0.69 7.16 -0.14
CA ARG A 198 0.54 8.27 -1.09
C ARG A 198 0.47 9.62 -0.36
N ALA A 199 -0.24 9.70 0.76
CA ALA A 199 -0.33 10.93 1.57
C ALA A 199 1.02 11.36 2.16
N PHE A 200 1.86 10.40 2.57
CA PHE A 200 3.21 10.66 3.08
C PHE A 200 4.25 10.93 1.97
N SER A 201 3.97 10.56 0.71
CA SER A 201 4.86 10.82 -0.44
C SER A 201 4.71 12.20 -1.09
N VAL A 202 3.84 13.09 -0.58
CA VAL A 202 3.63 14.42 -1.17
C VAL A 202 4.69 15.42 -0.70
N ARG A 203 5.52 15.90 -1.64
CA ARG A 203 6.50 16.98 -1.37
C ARG A 203 5.81 18.29 -0.94
N GLY A 204 6.49 19.05 -0.09
CA GLY A 204 6.04 20.39 0.33
C GLY A 204 4.88 20.42 1.33
N ARG A 205 4.40 19.27 1.83
CA ARG A 205 3.44 19.18 2.94
C ARG A 205 4.12 18.59 4.18
N THR A 206 3.89 19.18 5.35
CA THR A 206 4.31 18.59 6.62
C THR A 206 3.36 17.46 6.99
N SER A 207 3.89 16.25 7.20
CA SER A 207 3.09 15.05 7.48
C SER A 207 3.41 14.41 8.83
N LEU A 208 4.53 14.80 9.47
CA LEU A 208 5.01 14.20 10.73
C LEU A 208 3.96 14.20 11.85
N HIS A 209 3.13 15.25 11.92
CA HIS A 209 2.06 15.39 12.90
C HIS A 209 0.98 14.31 12.80
N SER A 210 0.76 13.71 11.62
CA SER A 210 -0.30 12.73 11.37
C SER A 210 0.18 11.28 11.46
N VAL A 211 1.48 11.04 11.72
CA VAL A 211 2.08 9.69 11.78
C VAL A 211 1.39 8.82 12.82
N LEU A 212 1.30 9.29 14.06
CA LEU A 212 0.71 8.55 15.17
C LEU A 212 -0.77 8.23 14.90
N SER A 213 -1.53 9.21 14.42
CA SER A 213 -2.95 9.06 14.07
C SER A 213 -3.17 8.08 12.92
N THR A 214 -2.26 8.05 11.95
CA THR A 214 -2.31 7.13 10.80
C THR A 214 -2.05 5.69 11.24
N TYR A 215 -1.02 5.44 12.05
CA TYR A 215 -0.79 4.10 12.61
C TYR A 215 -2.00 3.59 13.40
N ALA A 216 -2.58 4.43 14.27
CA ALA A 216 -3.76 4.07 15.04
C ALA A 216 -4.98 3.74 14.15
N LEU A 217 -5.17 4.47 13.05
CA LEU A 217 -6.23 4.22 12.07
C LEU A 217 -6.00 2.92 11.27
N LEU A 218 -4.80 2.72 10.73
CA LEU A 218 -4.43 1.49 10.02
C LEU A 218 -4.60 0.25 10.92
N ARG A 219 -4.28 0.37 12.21
CA ARG A 219 -4.46 -0.69 13.21
C ARG A 219 -5.94 -1.02 13.42
N SER A 220 -6.80 -0.01 13.54
CA SER A 220 -8.26 -0.20 13.61
C SER A 220 -8.77 -0.93 12.36
N LYS A 221 -8.36 -0.49 11.17
CA LYS A 221 -8.79 -1.11 9.89
C LYS A 221 -8.34 -2.54 9.72
N LEU A 222 -7.12 -2.87 10.14
CA LEU A 222 -6.61 -4.23 10.06
C LEU A 222 -7.32 -5.17 11.06
N PHE A 223 -7.59 -4.67 12.27
CA PHE A 223 -8.35 -5.38 13.31
C PHE A 223 -9.83 -5.59 12.92
N GLU A 224 -10.50 -4.54 12.39
CA GLU A 224 -11.84 -4.60 11.81
C GLU A 224 -11.92 -5.67 10.70
N ALA A 225 -10.94 -5.67 9.78
CA ALA A 225 -10.87 -6.63 8.70
C ALA A 225 -10.66 -8.07 9.19
N ARG A 226 -9.70 -8.30 10.11
CA ARG A 226 -9.46 -9.63 10.67
C ARG A 226 -10.69 -10.17 11.37
N ASN A 227 -11.31 -9.39 12.27
CA ASN A 227 -12.48 -9.85 13.02
C ASN A 227 -13.66 -10.21 12.11
N ARG A 228 -13.90 -9.41 11.05
CA ARG A 228 -14.92 -9.71 10.04
C ARG A 228 -14.63 -11.01 9.30
N LEU A 229 -13.38 -11.24 8.88
CA LEU A 229 -12.99 -12.45 8.15
C LEU A 229 -12.99 -13.69 9.07
N SER A 230 -12.54 -13.58 10.31
CA SER A 230 -12.66 -14.65 11.32
C SER A 230 -14.12 -15.02 11.60
N ALA A 231 -15.05 -14.06 11.59
CA ALA A 231 -16.47 -14.33 11.72
C ALA A 231 -17.10 -15.01 10.46
N LEU A 232 -16.47 -14.88 9.28
CA LEU A 232 -16.91 -15.51 8.04
C LEU A 232 -16.35 -16.94 7.86
N PHE A 233 -15.16 -17.22 8.38
CA PHE A 233 -14.47 -18.51 8.20
C PHE A 233 -14.50 -19.45 9.43
N GLU A 234 -15.14 -19.02 10.52
CA GLU A 234 -15.33 -19.74 11.79
C GLU A 234 -14.05 -20.25 12.48
N SER A 235 -13.41 -21.29 11.94
CA SER A 235 -12.22 -21.96 12.51
C SER A 235 -11.25 -22.54 11.48
N GLU A 236 -11.58 -22.54 10.18
CA GLU A 236 -10.63 -22.90 9.12
C GLU A 236 -10.12 -21.61 8.48
N ASP A 237 -8.80 -21.46 8.28
CA ASP A 237 -8.23 -20.38 7.47
C ASP A 237 -7.71 -20.98 6.14
N PRO A 238 -8.61 -21.37 5.20
CA PRO A 238 -8.25 -22.16 4.03
C PRO A 238 -7.29 -21.46 3.06
N PHE A 239 -7.11 -20.14 3.21
CA PHE A 239 -6.27 -19.30 2.37
C PHE A 239 -5.13 -18.61 3.15
N GLY A 240 -5.01 -18.84 4.45
CA GLY A 240 -4.01 -18.20 5.32
C GLY A 240 -4.21 -16.68 5.50
N ILE A 241 -5.40 -16.15 5.24
CA ILE A 241 -5.66 -14.70 5.27
C ILE A 241 -5.74 -14.18 6.72
N ILE A 242 -6.30 -14.96 7.66
CA ILE A 242 -6.41 -14.55 9.07
C ILE A 242 -5.00 -14.55 9.70
N GLU A 243 -4.19 -15.57 9.41
CA GLU A 243 -2.77 -15.64 9.79
C GLU A 243 -1.98 -14.46 9.19
N ALA A 244 -2.17 -14.17 7.89
CA ALA A 244 -1.50 -13.04 7.22
C ALA A 244 -1.88 -11.68 7.80
N LEU A 245 -3.16 -11.45 8.13
CA LEU A 245 -3.62 -10.23 8.79
C LEU A 245 -3.07 -10.12 10.21
N ALA A 246 -3.00 -11.21 10.97
CA ALA A 246 -2.36 -11.23 12.28
C ALA A 246 -0.84 -10.95 12.19
N ALA A 247 -0.16 -11.43 11.15
CA ALA A 247 1.24 -11.07 10.87
C ALA A 247 1.40 -9.58 10.50
N GLY A 248 0.46 -9.04 9.72
CA GLY A 248 0.35 -7.62 9.40
C GLY A 248 0.18 -6.76 10.66
N GLU A 249 -0.72 -7.14 11.57
CA GLU A 249 -0.94 -6.45 12.85
C GLU A 249 0.33 -6.44 13.71
N ARG A 250 1.01 -7.60 13.87
CA ARG A 250 2.28 -7.68 14.60
C ARG A 250 3.35 -6.75 14.03
N LYS A 251 3.44 -6.66 12.70
CA LYS A 251 4.39 -5.77 12.01
C LYS A 251 4.00 -4.30 12.17
N LEU A 252 2.72 -3.97 12.07
CA LEU A 252 2.22 -2.62 12.23
C LEU A 252 2.42 -2.10 13.66
N GLU A 253 2.10 -2.92 14.67
CA GLU A 253 2.27 -2.54 16.08
C GLU A 253 3.74 -2.27 16.41
N LYS A 254 4.67 -3.09 15.90
CA LYS A 254 6.13 -2.84 16.06
C LYS A 254 6.53 -1.43 15.60
N TYR A 255 6.09 -1.00 14.43
CA TYR A 255 6.41 0.33 13.92
C TYR A 255 5.60 1.44 14.61
N PHE A 256 4.40 1.13 15.12
CA PHE A 256 3.62 2.06 15.94
C PHE A 256 4.26 2.33 17.31
N GLU A 257 4.80 1.31 17.99
CA GLU A 257 5.61 1.50 19.21
C GLU A 257 6.82 2.38 18.91
N MET A 258 7.61 2.06 17.88
CA MET A 258 8.74 2.90 17.45
C MET A 258 8.34 4.35 17.12
N ALA A 259 7.13 4.55 16.58
CA ALA A 259 6.61 5.89 16.30
C ALA A 259 6.16 6.62 17.59
N LYS A 260 5.57 5.93 18.56
CA LYS A 260 5.21 6.49 19.88
C LYS A 260 6.44 6.80 20.74
N ASP A 261 7.51 6.03 20.59
CA ASP A 261 8.78 6.21 21.29
C ASP A 261 9.59 7.39 20.75
N ASN A 262 9.27 7.92 19.58
CA ASN A 262 9.92 9.09 18.98
C ASN A 262 9.32 10.40 19.54
N ASP A 263 10.15 11.29 20.08
CA ASP A 263 9.67 12.60 20.57
C ASP A 263 9.17 13.51 19.44
N LEU A 264 9.77 13.45 18.25
CA LEU A 264 9.43 14.34 17.13
C LEU A 264 8.04 14.09 16.55
N THR A 265 7.59 12.84 16.51
CA THR A 265 6.21 12.49 16.08
C THR A 265 5.20 13.01 17.10
N LEU A 266 5.46 12.83 18.39
CA LEU A 266 4.62 13.28 19.49
C LEU A 266 4.54 14.82 19.55
N ILE A 267 5.69 15.50 19.51
CA ILE A 267 5.79 16.97 19.49
C ILE A 267 5.08 17.52 18.25
N ALA A 268 5.31 16.97 17.06
CA ALA A 268 4.63 17.43 15.85
C ALA A 268 3.11 17.26 15.92
N SER A 269 2.60 16.17 16.52
CA SER A 269 1.17 15.99 16.77
C SER A 269 0.61 17.02 17.77
N ILE A 270 1.37 17.41 18.79
CA ILE A 270 0.93 18.36 19.83
C ILE A 270 0.99 19.82 19.35
N LEU A 271 2.01 20.15 18.55
CA LEU A 271 2.15 21.46 17.89
C LEU A 271 1.20 21.62 16.68
N HIS A 272 0.42 20.59 16.33
CA HIS A 272 -0.64 20.75 15.34
C HIS A 272 -1.89 21.38 15.99
N PRO A 273 -2.31 22.60 15.59
CA PRO A 273 -3.33 23.39 16.28
C PRO A 273 -4.70 22.71 16.40
N GLY A 274 -5.04 21.82 15.46
CA GLY A 274 -6.27 21.04 15.49
C GLY A 274 -6.22 19.77 16.35
N MET A 275 -5.03 19.27 16.70
CA MET A 275 -4.85 18.01 17.44
C MET A 275 -4.55 18.29 18.92
N ARG A 276 -3.42 18.97 19.18
CA ARG A 276 -2.93 19.32 20.53
C ARG A 276 -2.85 18.10 21.47
N LEU A 277 -2.73 18.36 22.77
CA LEU A 277 -2.85 17.32 23.80
C LEU A 277 -4.25 16.66 23.82
N ALA A 278 -5.28 17.34 23.31
CA ALA A 278 -6.65 16.82 23.26
C ALA A 278 -6.75 15.54 22.42
N HIS A 279 -5.97 15.43 21.34
CA HIS A 279 -5.95 14.25 20.47
C HIS A 279 -5.64 12.93 21.20
N PHE A 280 -4.76 12.97 22.20
CA PHE A 280 -4.34 11.79 22.97
C PHE A 280 -5.29 11.42 24.12
N ARG A 281 -6.30 12.26 24.40
CA ARG A 281 -7.32 12.00 25.41
C ARG A 281 -8.39 11.01 24.95
N ASP A 282 -8.52 10.73 23.64
CA ASP A 282 -9.45 9.72 23.16
C ASP A 282 -9.03 8.30 23.58
N THR A 283 -9.75 7.76 24.57
CA THR A 283 -9.53 6.43 25.11
C THR A 283 -9.83 5.31 24.10
N LYS A 284 -10.63 5.55 23.05
CA LYS A 284 -10.91 4.54 22.03
C LYS A 284 -9.70 4.30 21.12
N ARG A 285 -9.10 5.38 20.60
CA ARG A 285 -7.92 5.32 19.73
C ARG A 285 -6.64 4.97 20.50
N TRP A 286 -6.46 5.52 21.70
CA TRP A 286 -5.19 5.46 22.44
C TRP A 286 -5.16 4.49 23.62
N GLY A 287 -6.31 4.04 24.11
CA GLY A 287 -6.39 3.10 25.24
C GLY A 287 -5.57 3.54 26.45
N SER A 288 -4.74 2.64 26.97
CA SER A 288 -3.80 2.90 28.08
C SER A 288 -2.61 3.80 27.70
N SER A 289 -2.26 3.93 26.42
CA SER A 289 -1.17 4.80 25.97
C SER A 289 -1.55 6.28 25.96
N GLY A 290 -2.85 6.62 25.86
CA GLY A 290 -3.32 8.01 25.75
C GLY A 290 -2.87 8.93 26.89
N PRO A 291 -3.11 8.57 28.17
CA PRO A 291 -2.62 9.34 29.31
C PRO A 291 -1.10 9.49 29.34
N LEU A 292 -0.35 8.42 29.02
CA LEU A 292 1.12 8.42 29.02
C LEU A 292 1.69 9.34 27.92
N LEU A 293 1.11 9.30 26.72
CA LEU A 293 1.48 10.20 25.62
C LEU A 293 1.12 11.66 25.94
N THR A 294 0.00 11.89 26.63
CA THR A 294 -0.40 13.23 27.08
C THR A 294 0.59 13.79 28.11
N GLU A 295 0.96 13.00 29.12
CA GLU A 295 1.91 13.41 30.17
C GLU A 295 3.33 13.64 29.60
N ARG A 296 3.84 12.70 28.80
CA ARG A 296 5.15 12.85 28.11
C ARG A 296 5.13 14.07 27.19
N GLY A 297 4.07 14.23 26.42
CA GLY A 297 3.88 15.34 25.50
C GLY A 297 3.89 16.71 26.19
N GLN A 298 3.22 16.81 27.34
CA GLN A 298 3.27 18.02 28.18
C GLN A 298 4.69 18.30 28.69
N LYS A 299 5.37 17.30 29.27
CA LYS A 299 6.75 17.46 29.77
C LYS A 299 7.75 17.86 28.68
N LEU A 300 7.63 17.31 27.48
CA LEU A 300 8.45 17.68 26.33
C LEU A 300 8.21 19.14 25.91
N LEU A 301 6.94 19.58 25.87
CA LEU A 301 6.60 20.95 25.51
C LEU A 301 7.06 21.95 26.58
N GLU A 302 6.93 21.62 27.86
CA GLU A 302 7.46 22.40 28.99
C GLU A 302 8.99 22.50 28.92
N PHE A 303 9.69 21.38 28.67
CA PHE A 303 11.14 21.36 28.50
C PHE A 303 11.60 22.24 27.32
N LEU A 304 11.01 22.08 26.14
CA LEU A 304 11.35 22.87 24.95
C LEU A 304 11.05 24.37 25.13
N TYR A 305 9.98 24.70 25.86
CA TYR A 305 9.67 26.09 26.17
C TYR A 305 10.71 26.71 27.11
N GLU A 306 11.15 25.98 28.13
CA GLU A 306 12.17 26.44 29.07
C GLU A 306 13.55 26.58 28.41
N ASP A 307 13.94 25.61 27.56
CA ASP A 307 15.16 25.63 26.75
C ASP A 307 15.19 26.86 25.82
N TYR A 308 14.14 27.04 25.02
CA TYR A 308 13.99 28.20 24.12
C TYR A 308 13.94 29.55 24.88
N ARG A 309 13.36 29.57 26.09
CA ARG A 309 13.31 30.76 26.94
C ARG A 309 14.69 31.16 27.46
N LEU A 310 15.55 30.20 27.77
CA LEU A 310 16.93 30.45 28.20
C LEU A 310 17.78 30.97 27.04
N ASP A 311 17.74 30.31 25.88
CA ASP A 311 18.42 30.78 24.65
C ASP A 311 17.99 32.21 24.25
N SER A 312 16.70 32.52 24.37
CA SER A 312 16.15 33.86 24.11
C SER A 312 16.62 34.93 25.11
N GLN A 313 17.06 34.53 26.30
CA GLN A 313 17.63 35.45 27.31
C GLN A 313 19.14 35.66 27.10
N GLU A 314 19.87 34.65 26.63
CA GLU A 314 21.30 34.79 26.29
C GLU A 314 21.53 35.60 24.99
N THR A 315 20.59 35.56 24.05
CA THR A 315 20.73 36.19 22.71
C THR A 315 20.32 37.67 22.62
N MET A 316 20.01 38.35 23.73
CA MET A 316 19.72 39.79 23.71
C MET A 316 20.98 40.68 23.57
N SER A 317 21.54 40.70 22.35
CA SER A 317 22.27 41.85 21.78
C SER A 317 21.99 41.92 20.26
N PRO A 318 21.78 43.11 19.67
CA PRO A 318 20.87 43.23 18.53
C PRO A 318 21.52 43.11 17.14
N ALA A 319 20.88 42.36 16.22
CA ALA A 319 20.05 42.96 15.14
C ALA A 319 19.80 42.04 13.92
N GLY A 320 18.52 41.89 13.53
CA GLY A 320 18.03 41.67 12.13
C GLY A 320 18.34 40.32 11.46
N GLN A 321 17.46 39.68 10.68
CA GLN A 321 16.32 40.14 9.87
C GLN A 321 15.33 38.99 9.64
N SER A 322 14.06 39.32 9.36
CA SER A 322 13.04 38.34 8.96
C SER A 322 13.14 37.99 7.48
N THR A 323 13.09 36.70 7.14
CA THR A 323 13.04 36.21 5.75
C THR A 323 11.66 35.62 5.46
N GLU A 324 10.94 36.18 4.50
CA GLU A 324 9.62 35.68 4.06
C GLU A 324 9.76 34.39 3.22
N LEU A 325 8.76 33.49 3.32
CA LEU A 325 8.66 32.28 2.50
C LEU A 325 7.52 32.37 1.48
N PRO A 326 7.65 31.81 0.26
CA PRO A 326 6.71 32.10 -0.83
C PRO A 326 5.47 31.19 -0.87
N GLY A 327 4.31 31.82 -1.06
CA GLY A 327 3.12 31.39 -1.83
C GLY A 327 2.73 29.90 -1.89
N THR A 328 1.64 29.53 -1.20
CA THR A 328 0.95 28.24 -1.36
C THR A 328 0.03 28.23 -2.59
N LEU A 329 0.16 27.21 -3.46
CA LEU A 329 -0.75 26.95 -4.58
C LEU A 329 -2.05 26.23 -4.13
N PRO A 330 -3.16 26.33 -4.89
CA PRO A 330 -4.46 25.83 -4.44
C PRO A 330 -4.50 24.29 -4.35
N ALA A 331 -4.99 23.79 -3.20
CA ALA A 331 -4.98 22.37 -2.89
C ALA A 331 -6.19 21.61 -3.49
N GLN A 332 -5.92 20.54 -4.25
CA GLN A 332 -6.86 19.42 -4.33
C GLN A 332 -6.96 18.73 -2.96
N LYS A 333 -8.17 18.31 -2.60
CA LYS A 333 -8.47 17.58 -1.34
C LYS A 333 -7.68 16.27 -1.29
N SER A 334 -6.83 16.15 -0.27
CA SER A 334 -6.00 14.99 0.04
C SER A 334 -6.55 14.19 1.23
N TRP A 335 -6.05 12.97 1.42
CA TRP A 335 -6.27 12.14 2.62
C TRP A 335 -5.95 12.89 3.92
N LEU A 336 -4.88 13.70 3.93
CA LEU A 336 -4.52 14.55 5.09
C LEU A 336 -5.59 15.60 5.36
N ASP A 337 -6.20 16.18 4.31
CA ASP A 337 -7.26 17.17 4.43
C ASP A 337 -8.59 16.53 4.91
N SER A 338 -8.72 15.20 4.78
CA SER A 338 -9.85 14.41 5.32
C SER A 338 -9.72 14.08 6.82
N LEU A 339 -8.57 14.35 7.45
CA LEU A 339 -8.34 14.14 8.88
C LEU A 339 -8.69 15.39 9.72
N LEU A 340 -9.46 16.36 9.21
CA LEU A 340 -9.62 17.70 9.80
C LEU A 340 -11.11 18.12 10.12
N ASP A 341 -11.38 18.57 11.37
CA ASP A 341 -12.66 18.94 12.13
C ASP A 341 -13.55 17.84 12.76
N SER A 342 -13.91 17.70 14.07
CA SER A 342 -13.94 18.54 15.31
C SER A 342 -13.69 17.69 16.62
N PRO A 343 -13.50 18.23 17.87
CA PRO A 343 -14.48 19.05 18.62
C PRO A 343 -13.95 20.27 19.43
N SER A 344 -14.88 21.08 19.95
CA SER A 344 -14.66 22.41 20.56
C SER A 344 -14.17 22.40 22.02
N GLU A 345 -12.99 22.98 22.28
CA GLU A 345 -12.66 23.63 23.55
C GLU A 345 -13.01 25.13 23.44
N THR A 346 -14.00 25.63 24.20
CA THR A 346 -14.33 27.07 24.25
C THR A 346 -13.30 27.83 25.09
N ILE A 347 -12.18 28.18 24.46
CA ILE A 347 -11.17 29.08 25.02
C ILE A 347 -11.57 30.53 24.71
N ASN A 348 -11.43 31.43 25.68
CA ASN A 348 -11.78 32.84 25.49
C ASN A 348 -10.64 33.60 24.80
N PHE A 349 -10.67 33.62 23.46
CA PHE A 349 -9.55 34.09 22.63
C PHE A 349 -9.23 35.59 22.72
N ALA A 350 -10.06 36.41 23.37
CA ALA A 350 -9.89 37.87 23.43
C ALA A 350 -8.64 38.34 24.21
N LEU A 351 -7.93 37.45 24.91
CA LEU A 351 -6.79 37.75 25.78
C LEU A 351 -5.41 37.45 25.16
N TYR A 352 -5.34 36.83 23.98
CA TYR A 352 -4.08 36.40 23.38
C TYR A 352 -3.53 37.41 22.34
N PRO A 353 -2.20 37.42 22.09
CA PRO A 353 -1.60 38.03 20.91
C PRO A 353 -2.27 37.60 19.59
N GLU A 354 -2.02 38.34 18.51
CA GLU A 354 -2.64 38.06 17.20
C GLU A 354 -2.21 36.70 16.63
N GLU A 355 -0.94 36.33 16.75
CA GLU A 355 -0.39 35.06 16.25
C GLU A 355 -0.98 33.85 17.00
N LEU A 356 -1.18 33.98 18.31
CA LEU A 356 -1.80 32.94 19.12
C LEU A 356 -3.32 32.85 18.86
N ARG A 357 -3.99 33.97 18.57
CA ARG A 357 -5.38 33.93 18.10
C ARG A 357 -5.48 33.19 16.77
N ASP A 358 -4.64 33.51 15.81
CA ASP A 358 -4.57 32.83 14.50
C ASP A 358 -4.25 31.34 14.62
N TYR A 359 -3.37 30.94 15.54
CA TYR A 359 -3.07 29.53 15.82
C TYR A 359 -4.27 28.79 16.45
N PHE A 360 -5.04 29.45 17.33
CA PHE A 360 -6.16 28.82 18.04
C PHE A 360 -7.56 29.03 17.41
N ASP A 361 -7.72 29.84 16.37
CA ASP A 361 -9.05 30.22 15.83
C ASP A 361 -9.84 29.07 15.18
N GLY A 362 -9.20 27.91 15.00
CA GLY A 362 -9.80 26.74 14.40
C GLY A 362 -9.93 26.83 12.88
N ARG A 363 -9.02 27.52 12.18
CA ARG A 363 -8.74 27.27 10.74
C ARG A 363 -8.21 25.85 10.52
N TYR A 364 -7.45 25.34 11.47
CA TYR A 364 -6.91 23.97 11.50
C TYR A 364 -7.63 23.16 12.57
N ARG A 365 -8.55 22.29 12.17
CA ARG A 365 -9.36 21.45 13.09
C ARG A 365 -9.01 19.97 12.84
N TYR A 366 -9.31 19.02 13.73
CA TYR A 366 -9.01 17.58 13.55
C TYR A 366 -10.27 16.69 13.57
N ASN A 367 -10.44 15.74 12.63
CA ASN A 367 -11.64 14.90 12.47
C ASN A 367 -11.43 13.45 12.91
N ASP A 368 -12.38 12.94 13.68
CA ASP A 368 -12.41 11.57 14.21
C ASP A 368 -13.52 10.68 13.56
N LYS A 369 -14.34 11.24 12.65
CA LYS A 369 -15.50 10.57 12.02
C LYS A 369 -15.62 10.83 10.51
N LEU A 370 -14.84 10.12 9.70
CA LEU A 370 -15.14 9.93 8.26
C LEU A 370 -14.84 8.49 7.81
N ASN A 371 -15.87 7.64 7.87
CA ASN A 371 -15.82 6.25 7.40
C ASN A 371 -16.57 6.02 6.06
N GLU A 372 -17.15 7.06 5.43
CA GLU A 372 -18.10 6.85 4.29
C GLU A 372 -17.88 7.72 3.04
N ILE A 373 -17.13 8.84 3.07
CA ILE A 373 -17.20 9.84 1.97
C ILE A 373 -16.06 9.73 0.92
N VAL A 374 -14.92 9.09 1.24
CA VAL A 374 -13.81 8.97 0.26
C VAL A 374 -13.95 7.77 -0.69
N LEU A 375 -14.83 6.81 -0.37
CA LEU A 375 -15.17 5.66 -1.24
C LEU A 375 -16.47 5.86 -2.04
N GLY A 376 -17.20 6.97 -1.84
CA GLY A 376 -18.48 7.26 -2.50
C GLY A 376 -18.39 8.11 -3.78
N ALA A 377 -17.19 8.50 -4.22
CA ALA A 377 -16.98 9.40 -5.37
C ALA A 377 -16.33 8.70 -6.59
N ARG A 378 -16.72 7.45 -6.83
CA ARG A 378 -16.68 6.83 -8.16
C ARG A 378 -18.03 6.21 -8.42
N ASP A 379 -18.91 6.98 -9.06
CA ASP A 379 -20.10 6.41 -9.70
C ASP A 379 -19.66 5.28 -10.65
N PRO A 380 -20.40 4.15 -10.69
CA PRO A 380 -20.14 3.10 -11.65
C PRO A 380 -20.31 3.65 -13.07
N PHE A 381 -19.54 3.10 -14.01
CA PHE A 381 -19.64 3.43 -15.44
C PHE A 381 -21.10 3.45 -15.91
N PRO A 382 -21.53 4.47 -16.66
CA PRO A 382 -22.78 4.40 -17.39
C PRO A 382 -22.62 3.33 -18.48
N GLY A 383 -23.58 2.40 -18.53
CA GLY A 383 -23.80 1.51 -19.65
C GLY A 383 -25.28 1.16 -19.75
N PRO A 384 -25.76 0.71 -20.92
CA PRO A 384 -25.02 0.53 -22.18
C PRO A 384 -24.97 1.79 -23.07
#